data_AF-A0A1W9R2A8-F1
#
_entry.id   AF-A0A1W9R2A8-F1
#
_cell.length_a   1.000
_cell.length_b   1.000
_cell.length_c   1.000
_cell.angle_alpha   90.00
_cell.angle_beta   90.00
_cell.angle_gamma   90.00
#
_symmetry.space_group_name_H-M   'P 1'
#
loop_
_entity.id
_entity.type
_entity.pdbx_description
1 polymer ?
#
loop_
_entity_poly.entity_id
_entity_poly.type
_entity_poly.pdbx_seq_one_letter_code
_entity_poly.pdbx_strand_id
1 'polypeptide(L)'
;MWGISQVDNNNQINDYKTLNGITNPCAGTEGGGVNAFNVITKDQNFWGYPTYCIVCPDKKINFGICYPPEVTCFDPYFESCYPPPSADFSADITNPVIGQTVSFTDLSTEDPTSWLWTFTPSTFTYVGGTSFASQNPQVQFNSPGSYTVELFVANADSSDTEIKTDYINATYYCSASGAANLLHISNVEIGDINNSSGQDYYRDYTYLSTDLIQGQTDVEIAVENGNPYGNDDLGIWIDWNQDGDFYDAEENIVCEINDEGQGTFLFDVPETAISGTTTMRVRIKYNGSDCGDPCGTSTYGEVEDYTINIIENHINLNIKVFLEGPFNGSAMDASLNSILPLSQPFNTVPWNYPGIESVTALPSNNIVDWVLIGVRDSYSVNHATSATRIGRQAAFLRNDGQIVDIEGNPVLNFTTSFENNLYVVIYQRNHIPVISATSPIQSEGIYFYNFSNGAEKSYGGINGHKEIGTGIWGMFTGNSNGDNIVNDADKNINWMSEVGLSGYLSSDVNMDGKSNNKDKNESWLPNRGKSSFVPD
;
A
#
# COMPACT_ATOMS: atom_id res chain seq x y z
N MET A 1 28.27 -3.91 26.27
CA MET A 1 29.47 -3.65 27.10
C MET A 1 30.68 -3.60 26.16
N TRP A 2 30.94 -2.45 25.55
CA TRP A 2 32.05 -2.27 24.60
C TRP A 2 33.23 -1.68 25.34
N GLY A 3 34.01 -2.53 26.01
CA GLY A 3 35.31 -2.17 26.53
C GLY A 3 36.32 -2.20 25.38
N ILE A 4 36.89 -1.06 25.03
CA ILE A 4 37.92 -0.95 24.00
C ILE A 4 39.26 -1.40 24.59
N SER A 5 39.74 -2.52 24.06
CA SER A 5 41.10 -3.05 24.21
C SER A 5 42.10 -2.18 23.43
N GLN A 6 43.34 -2.09 23.91
CA GLN A 6 44.45 -1.26 23.39
C GLN A 6 44.94 -1.62 21.96
N VAL A 7 44.24 -2.46 21.20
CA VAL A 7 44.66 -2.88 19.87
C VAL A 7 43.43 -3.09 18.98
N ASP A 8 42.90 -2.02 18.38
CA ASP A 8 42.03 -1.96 17.18
C ASP A 8 41.32 -0.59 17.14
N ASN A 9 41.11 0.15 16.05
CA ASN A 9 41.46 0.00 14.64
C ASN A 9 41.26 1.40 14.01
N ASN A 10 42.35 2.15 13.74
CA ASN A 10 42.27 3.51 13.17
C ASN A 10 41.54 3.58 11.81
N ASN A 11 41.38 2.45 11.13
CA ASN A 11 40.74 2.40 9.81
C ASN A 11 39.22 2.59 9.89
N GLN A 12 38.52 1.99 10.86
CA GLN A 12 37.06 2.18 10.99
C GLN A 12 36.68 3.63 11.30
N ILE A 13 37.50 4.30 12.10
CA ILE A 13 37.35 5.73 12.41
C ILE A 13 37.61 6.58 11.15
N ASN A 14 38.60 6.22 10.34
CA ASN A 14 38.90 6.94 9.09
C ASN A 14 37.83 6.69 8.01
N ASP A 15 37.29 5.48 7.92
CA ASP A 15 36.20 5.15 7.00
C ASP A 15 34.91 5.92 7.38
N TYR A 16 34.59 6.02 8.68
CA TYR A 16 33.49 6.84 9.17
C TYR A 16 33.69 8.34 8.88
N LYS A 17 34.93 8.87 9.00
CA LYS A 17 35.28 10.26 8.65
C LYS A 17 35.08 10.53 7.16
N THR A 18 35.50 9.61 6.30
CA THR A 18 35.37 9.74 4.85
C THR A 18 33.92 9.63 4.41
N LEU A 19 33.15 8.72 5.02
CA LEU A 19 31.73 8.52 4.68
C LEU A 19 30.85 9.72 5.08
N ASN A 20 31.17 10.39 6.20
CA ASN A 20 30.32 11.45 6.77
C ASN A 20 30.90 12.88 6.66
N GLY A 21 32.06 13.05 6.00
CA GLY A 21 32.68 14.37 5.82
C GLY A 21 33.15 15.05 7.11
N ILE A 22 33.43 14.28 8.17
CA ILE A 22 33.80 14.79 9.50
C ILE A 22 35.33 14.89 9.60
N THR A 23 35.85 16.10 9.80
CA THR A 23 37.31 16.34 9.84
C THR A 23 37.96 16.17 11.21
N ASN A 24 37.22 16.11 12.32
CA ASN A 24 37.77 15.84 13.65
C ASN A 24 36.66 15.64 14.70
N PRO A 25 36.40 14.41 15.17
CA PRO A 25 35.51 14.26 16.31
C PRO A 25 36.24 14.16 17.64
N CYS A 26 37.25 13.30 17.82
CA CYS A 26 38.06 13.33 19.03
C CYS A 26 39.36 12.56 18.83
N ALA A 27 40.49 13.27 18.88
CA ALA A 27 41.82 12.69 18.97
C ALA A 27 42.64 13.55 19.94
N GLY A 28 42.63 13.17 21.22
CA GLY A 28 43.68 13.57 22.15
C GLY A 28 44.83 12.60 22.00
N THR A 29 45.94 13.03 21.43
CA THR A 29 47.21 12.29 21.55
C THR A 29 47.63 12.28 23.00
N GLU A 30 47.75 11.09 23.61
CA GLU A 30 48.62 10.92 24.76
C GLU A 30 50.02 11.44 24.39
N GLY A 31 50.46 12.48 25.09
CA GLY A 31 51.80 13.05 24.95
C GLY A 31 51.81 14.51 24.45
N GLY A 32 51.64 15.45 25.38
CA GLY A 32 52.16 16.82 25.32
C GLY A 32 52.00 17.61 24.02
N GLY A 33 50.94 18.41 23.89
CA GLY A 33 50.82 19.40 22.82
C GLY A 33 49.67 20.39 23.05
N VAL A 34 49.99 21.69 23.00
CA VAL A 34 49.21 22.87 23.42
C VAL A 34 47.96 23.24 22.60
N ASN A 35 47.32 22.32 21.86
CA ASN A 35 46.28 22.70 20.87
C ASN A 35 44.91 22.03 21.06
N ALA A 36 44.35 22.05 22.26
CA ALA A 36 42.93 21.79 22.50
C ALA A 36 42.23 23.08 22.95
N PHE A 37 42.11 24.07 22.08
CA PHE A 37 41.47 25.36 22.40
C PHE A 37 40.27 25.73 21.53
N ASN A 38 39.84 24.88 20.59
CA ASN A 38 38.84 25.28 19.60
C ASN A 38 37.55 24.44 19.56
N VAL A 39 37.18 23.80 20.67
CA VAL A 39 35.80 23.32 20.85
C VAL A 39 35.30 23.77 22.22
N ILE A 40 35.20 25.08 22.40
CA ILE A 40 34.49 25.68 23.53
C ILE A 40 33.53 26.69 22.92
N THR A 41 32.24 26.37 22.93
CA THR A 41 31.21 27.40 22.76
C THR A 41 31.36 28.40 23.89
N LYS A 42 31.24 29.68 23.54
CA LYS A 42 31.75 30.89 24.21
C LYS A 42 31.46 31.06 25.72
N ASP A 43 30.67 30.20 26.36
CA ASP A 43 30.11 30.45 27.69
C ASP A 43 30.24 29.29 28.72
N GLN A 44 31.13 28.31 28.52
CA GLN A 44 31.34 27.22 29.50
C GLN A 44 32.85 26.98 29.74
N ASN A 45 33.38 27.46 30.87
CA ASN A 45 34.72 27.12 31.33
C ASN A 45 34.69 25.78 32.09
N PHE A 46 35.04 24.68 31.43
CA PHE A 46 35.25 23.39 32.09
C PHE A 46 36.72 23.19 32.49
N TRP A 47 36.96 22.77 33.73
CA TRP A 47 38.29 22.42 34.26
C TRP A 47 38.48 20.90 34.24
N GLY A 48 38.81 20.31 33.09
CA GLY A 48 39.09 18.86 32.99
C GLY A 48 39.61 18.42 31.62
N TYR A 49 40.30 17.28 31.56
CA TYR A 49 40.72 16.66 30.31
C TYR A 49 39.60 15.73 29.79
N PRO A 50 39.00 15.99 28.62
CA PRO A 50 37.97 15.11 28.06
C PRO A 50 38.59 13.78 27.62
N THR A 51 38.03 12.66 28.06
CA THR A 51 38.60 11.32 27.86
C THR A 51 38.04 10.56 26.64
N TYR A 52 36.85 10.90 26.15
CA TYR A 52 36.31 10.42 24.86
C TYR A 52 35.14 11.33 24.42
N CYS A 53 34.75 11.26 23.14
CA CYS A 53 33.55 11.92 22.61
C CYS A 53 32.74 10.92 21.77
N ILE A 54 31.42 11.12 21.73
CA ILE A 54 30.52 10.37 20.83
C ILE A 54 29.97 11.39 19.83
N VAL A 55 30.01 11.05 18.54
CA VAL A 55 29.38 11.83 17.48
C VAL A 55 28.04 11.21 17.18
N CYS A 56 26.98 11.94 17.45
CA CYS A 56 25.63 11.50 17.13
C CYS A 56 25.34 11.71 15.62
N PRO A 57 24.46 10.89 15.00
CA PRO A 57 24.07 11.07 13.59
C PRO A 57 23.51 12.46 13.26
N ASP A 58 22.91 13.16 14.24
CA ASP A 58 22.40 14.53 14.14
C ASP A 58 23.48 15.63 14.22
N LYS A 59 24.77 15.24 14.27
CA LYS A 59 25.96 16.11 14.40
C LYS A 59 26.15 16.77 15.77
N LYS A 60 25.46 16.34 16.83
CA LYS A 60 25.79 16.75 18.20
C LYS A 60 26.98 15.95 18.76
N ILE A 61 27.76 16.59 19.64
CA ILE A 61 28.94 16.02 20.30
C ILE A 61 28.71 16.06 21.81
N ASN A 62 28.67 14.89 22.44
CA ASN A 62 28.59 14.77 23.91
C ASN A 62 29.98 14.47 24.50
N PHE A 63 30.33 15.13 25.62
CA PHE A 63 31.63 15.03 26.29
C PHE A 63 31.50 14.32 27.64
N GLY A 64 32.44 13.41 27.96
CA GLY A 64 32.60 12.84 29.31
C GLY A 64 33.89 13.33 29.98
N ILE A 65 33.83 13.76 31.24
CA ILE A 65 34.99 14.22 32.04
C ILE A 65 35.20 13.25 33.21
N CYS A 66 36.41 12.67 33.35
CA CYS A 66 36.82 11.96 34.57
C CYS A 66 37.87 12.78 35.34
N TYR A 67 37.74 12.88 36.66
CA TYR A 67 38.71 13.54 37.55
C TYR A 67 39.64 12.50 38.23
N PRO A 68 40.97 12.65 38.17
CA PRO A 68 41.90 11.95 39.06
C PRO A 68 41.95 12.63 40.46
N PRO A 69 42.19 11.91 41.58
CA PRO A 69 42.82 10.59 41.68
C PRO A 69 41.98 9.49 42.38
N GLU A 70 40.64 9.60 42.48
CA GLU A 70 39.80 8.54 43.04
C GLU A 70 38.70 8.06 42.06
N VAL A 71 38.57 6.74 42.00
CA VAL A 71 38.10 5.94 40.86
C VAL A 71 36.57 5.77 40.83
N THR A 72 35.82 6.87 40.67
CA THR A 72 34.41 6.76 40.26
C THR A 72 34.09 7.84 39.24
N CYS A 73 34.10 7.49 37.95
CA CYS A 73 33.43 8.30 36.94
C CYS A 73 31.93 8.15 37.20
N PHE A 74 31.33 9.16 37.85
CA PHE A 74 29.88 9.27 38.00
C PHE A 74 29.49 10.56 37.27
N ASP A 75 29.04 10.42 36.03
CA ASP A 75 28.32 11.49 35.35
C ASP A 75 26.89 11.00 35.10
N PRO A 76 25.89 11.58 35.80
CA PRO A 76 24.49 11.18 35.69
C PRO A 76 23.79 11.65 34.40
N TYR A 77 24.50 12.30 33.46
CA TYR A 77 23.90 12.88 32.25
C TYR A 77 24.47 12.31 30.94
N PHE A 78 24.46 10.98 30.82
CA PHE A 78 24.59 10.32 29.51
C PHE A 78 23.30 10.56 28.71
N GLU A 79 23.17 11.72 28.07
CA GLU A 79 22.10 11.95 27.09
C GLU A 79 22.45 11.14 25.82
N SER A 80 21.62 10.12 25.57
CA SER A 80 21.66 9.23 24.40
C SER A 80 21.77 10.02 23.09
N CYS A 81 22.53 9.49 22.13
CA CYS A 81 22.65 10.05 20.78
C CYS A 81 21.44 9.78 19.88
N TYR A 82 20.56 8.86 20.29
CA TYR A 82 19.27 8.66 19.67
C TYR A 82 18.20 9.28 20.56
N PRO A 83 17.31 10.14 20.03
CA PRO A 83 16.12 10.51 20.76
C PRO A 83 15.40 9.24 21.23
N PRO A 84 14.80 9.26 22.43
CA PRO A 84 14.06 8.10 22.92
C PRO A 84 12.94 7.79 21.92
N PRO A 85 12.70 6.50 21.59
CA PRO A 85 11.56 6.13 20.77
C PRO A 85 10.29 6.62 21.47
N SER A 86 9.28 7.00 20.69
CA SER A 86 7.92 7.21 21.19
C SER A 86 7.10 6.04 20.70
N ALA A 87 6.64 5.18 21.60
CA ALA A 87 5.82 4.04 21.25
C ALA A 87 4.41 4.49 20.83
N ASP A 88 3.90 4.02 19.70
CA ASP A 88 2.49 4.13 19.34
C ASP A 88 2.12 3.04 18.35
N PHE A 89 0.82 2.72 18.26
CA PHE A 89 0.30 1.73 17.33
C PHE A 89 -1.19 1.89 17.03
N SER A 90 -1.67 1.23 15.99
CA SER A 90 -3.10 1.05 15.73
C SER A 90 -3.43 -0.39 15.40
N ALA A 91 -4.71 -0.76 15.52
CA ALA A 91 -5.29 -1.97 14.95
C ALA A 91 -6.22 -1.60 13.80
N ASP A 92 -6.34 -2.48 12.81
CA ASP A 92 -7.34 -2.39 11.76
C ASP A 92 -8.78 -2.60 12.30
N ILE A 93 -8.96 -3.53 13.23
CA ILE A 93 -10.25 -3.89 13.83
C ILE A 93 -10.15 -3.84 15.37
N THR A 94 -11.06 -3.09 16.01
CA THR A 94 -11.13 -3.00 17.48
C THR A 94 -12.26 -3.81 18.12
N ASN A 95 -13.22 -4.29 17.33
CA ASN A 95 -14.30 -5.18 17.80
C ASN A 95 -14.36 -6.48 16.97
N PRO A 96 -13.30 -7.29 16.95
CA PRO A 96 -13.26 -8.47 16.10
C PRO A 96 -14.18 -9.58 16.63
N VAL A 97 -14.75 -10.35 15.72
CA VAL A 97 -15.34 -11.65 16.08
C VAL A 97 -14.23 -12.68 16.32
N ILE A 98 -14.47 -13.62 17.24
CA ILE A 98 -13.56 -14.74 17.48
C ILE A 98 -13.20 -15.45 16.17
N GLY A 99 -11.89 -15.59 15.92
CA GLY A 99 -11.34 -16.18 14.70
C GLY A 99 -10.98 -15.17 13.60
N GLN A 100 -11.49 -13.93 13.63
CA GLN A 100 -11.04 -12.88 12.70
C GLN A 100 -9.60 -12.47 12.98
N THR A 101 -8.84 -12.22 11.92
CA THR A 101 -7.46 -11.75 11.99
C THR A 101 -7.44 -10.24 12.18
N VAL A 102 -6.80 -9.79 13.27
CA VAL A 102 -6.53 -8.38 13.55
C VAL A 102 -5.07 -8.07 13.24
N SER A 103 -4.84 -7.07 12.40
CA SER A 103 -3.51 -6.58 12.06
C SER A 103 -3.16 -5.33 12.86
N PHE A 104 -2.02 -5.38 13.55
CA PHE A 104 -1.48 -4.23 14.29
C PHE A 104 -0.42 -3.53 13.46
N THR A 105 -0.47 -2.21 13.44
CA THR A 105 0.50 -1.34 12.76
C THR A 105 1.28 -0.54 13.79
N ASP A 106 2.61 -0.66 13.76
CA ASP A 106 3.54 0.17 14.51
C ASP A 106 3.53 1.61 13.96
N LEU A 107 3.30 2.57 14.85
CA LEU A 107 3.34 4.00 14.56
C LEU A 107 4.46 4.70 15.34
N SER A 108 5.36 3.91 15.94
CA SER A 108 6.42 4.42 16.79
C SER A 108 7.42 5.30 16.01
N THR A 109 7.91 6.35 16.66
CA THR A 109 8.87 7.30 16.05
C THR A 109 10.28 7.14 16.61
N GLU A 110 11.24 7.86 16.01
CA GLU A 110 12.65 7.91 16.45
C GLU A 110 13.40 6.56 16.31
N ASP A 111 13.17 5.88 15.18
CA ASP A 111 13.88 4.70 14.69
C ASP A 111 13.99 3.54 15.69
N PRO A 112 12.86 2.94 16.14
CA PRO A 112 12.90 1.71 16.92
C PRO A 112 13.54 0.57 16.12
N THR A 113 14.28 -0.30 16.80
CA THR A 113 14.98 -1.44 16.18
C THR A 113 14.53 -2.80 16.74
N SER A 114 13.64 -2.78 17.74
CA SER A 114 13.04 -3.97 18.33
C SER A 114 11.66 -3.67 18.89
N TRP A 115 10.77 -4.67 18.81
CA TRP A 115 9.38 -4.60 19.23
C TRP A 115 9.08 -5.80 20.16
N LEU A 116 8.18 -5.60 21.11
CA LEU A 116 7.63 -6.65 21.95
C LEU A 116 6.15 -6.35 22.23
N TRP A 117 5.29 -7.19 21.66
CA TRP A 117 3.84 -7.10 21.81
C TRP A 117 3.33 -8.03 22.91
N THR A 118 2.47 -7.49 23.78
CA THR A 118 1.75 -8.28 24.79
C THR A 118 0.26 -7.96 24.78
N PHE A 119 -0.55 -9.00 24.99
CA PHE A 119 -2.01 -8.92 25.01
C PHE A 119 -2.53 -9.54 26.30
N THR A 120 -3.42 -8.83 26.98
CA THR A 120 -4.03 -9.29 28.24
C THR A 120 -5.54 -9.20 28.14
N PRO A 121 -6.29 -10.32 28.23
CA PRO A 121 -5.84 -11.67 28.55
C PRO A 121 -5.02 -12.35 27.43
N SER A 122 -4.22 -13.36 27.77
CA SER A 122 -3.37 -14.07 26.79
C SER A 122 -4.12 -15.20 26.06
N THR A 123 -5.35 -14.95 25.64
CA THR A 123 -6.25 -15.87 24.93
C THR A 123 -6.33 -15.51 23.44
N PHE A 124 -5.19 -15.58 22.75
CA PHE A 124 -5.04 -15.24 21.34
C PHE A 124 -3.97 -16.12 20.69
N THR A 125 -3.89 -16.09 19.36
CA THR A 125 -2.88 -16.80 18.56
C THR A 125 -2.25 -15.83 17.55
N TYR A 126 -0.93 -15.85 17.39
CA TYR A 126 -0.28 -15.13 16.27
C TYR A 126 -0.52 -15.87 14.95
N VAL A 127 -0.86 -15.13 13.90
CA VAL A 127 -1.11 -15.63 12.55
C VAL A 127 -0.26 -14.89 11.52
N GLY A 128 -0.37 -15.25 10.23
CA GLY A 128 0.39 -14.59 9.16
C GLY A 128 1.91 -14.80 9.22
N GLY A 129 2.38 -15.78 9.99
CA GLY A 129 3.81 -16.00 10.25
C GLY A 129 4.45 -14.94 11.16
N THR A 130 3.63 -14.08 11.78
CA THR A 130 4.10 -13.05 12.70
C THR A 130 4.35 -13.61 14.11
N SER A 131 4.92 -12.78 14.97
CA SER A 131 5.24 -13.11 16.36
C SER A 131 5.25 -11.85 17.21
N PHE A 132 5.41 -12.02 18.53
CA PHE A 132 5.54 -10.92 19.48
C PHE A 132 6.68 -9.94 19.17
N ALA A 133 7.66 -10.33 18.36
CA ALA A 133 8.81 -9.49 17.99
C ALA A 133 8.67 -8.85 16.59
N SER A 134 7.54 -9.07 15.90
CA SER A 134 7.29 -8.46 14.60
C SER A 134 6.95 -6.98 14.78
N GLN A 135 7.41 -6.13 13.86
CA GLN A 135 7.03 -4.72 13.86
C GLN A 135 5.50 -4.57 13.75
N ASN A 136 4.89 -5.28 12.79
CA ASN A 136 3.45 -5.30 12.57
C ASN A 136 2.92 -6.73 12.73
N PRO A 137 2.46 -7.15 13.93
CA PRO A 137 1.96 -8.49 14.15
C PRO A 137 0.50 -8.64 13.72
N GLN A 138 0.11 -9.89 13.46
CA GLN A 138 -1.27 -10.29 13.20
C GLN A 138 -1.69 -11.33 14.23
N VAL A 139 -2.89 -11.18 14.80
CA VAL A 139 -3.42 -12.07 15.84
C VAL A 139 -4.88 -12.45 15.58
N GLN A 140 -5.29 -13.60 16.12
CA GLN A 140 -6.69 -14.00 16.25
C GLN A 140 -7.01 -14.18 17.73
N PHE A 141 -8.09 -13.57 18.20
CA PHE A 141 -8.57 -13.75 19.57
C PHE A 141 -9.39 -15.03 19.67
N ASN A 142 -9.11 -15.85 20.69
CA ASN A 142 -9.69 -17.18 20.87
C ASN A 142 -10.82 -17.20 21.92
N SER A 143 -11.11 -16.07 22.56
CA SER A 143 -12.14 -15.95 23.59
C SER A 143 -12.69 -14.53 23.62
N PRO A 144 -14.00 -14.35 23.84
CA PRO A 144 -14.59 -13.02 23.91
C PRO A 144 -14.13 -12.29 25.17
N GLY A 145 -14.11 -10.97 25.09
CA GLY A 145 -13.73 -10.09 26.18
C GLY A 145 -12.90 -8.91 25.69
N SER A 146 -12.61 -8.03 26.64
CA SER A 146 -11.76 -6.88 26.38
C SER A 146 -10.29 -7.24 26.59
N TYR A 147 -9.44 -6.79 25.67
CA TYR A 147 -8.01 -7.02 25.67
C TYR A 147 -7.27 -5.69 25.75
N THR A 148 -6.37 -5.60 26.73
CA THR A 148 -5.34 -4.58 26.80
C THR A 148 -4.18 -5.00 25.90
N VAL A 149 -3.74 -4.06 25.05
CA VAL A 149 -2.61 -4.25 24.13
C VAL A 149 -1.47 -3.35 24.58
N GLU A 150 -0.29 -3.93 24.72
CA GLU A 150 0.93 -3.22 25.09
C GLU A 150 2.01 -3.47 24.03
N LEU A 151 2.61 -2.37 23.56
CA LEU A 151 3.73 -2.35 22.65
C LEU A 151 4.94 -1.75 23.36
N PHE A 152 5.97 -2.57 23.58
CA PHE A 152 7.30 -2.10 23.97
C PHE A 152 8.17 -1.96 22.72
N VAL A 153 8.81 -0.80 22.55
CA VAL A 153 9.81 -0.57 21.50
C VAL A 153 11.13 -0.14 22.09
N ALA A 154 12.23 -0.52 21.46
CA ALA A 154 13.56 -0.07 21.85
C ALA A 154 14.48 0.20 20.66
N ASN A 155 15.34 1.19 20.83
CA ASN A 155 16.53 1.41 20.01
C ASN A 155 17.79 1.04 20.81
N ALA A 156 18.97 1.35 20.28
CA ALA A 156 20.25 0.94 20.88
C ALA A 156 20.44 1.42 22.34
N ASP A 157 19.81 2.53 22.70
CA ASP A 157 20.13 3.28 23.91
C ASP A 157 18.91 3.52 24.83
N SER A 158 17.70 3.35 24.32
CA SER A 158 16.47 3.70 25.03
C SER A 158 15.27 2.88 24.57
N SER A 159 14.19 2.95 25.36
CA SER A 159 12.96 2.23 25.11
C SER A 159 11.76 3.05 25.56
N ASP A 160 10.61 2.77 24.97
CA ASP A 160 9.33 3.31 25.39
C ASP A 160 8.24 2.24 25.31
N THR A 161 7.11 2.48 25.96
CA THR A 161 6.01 1.51 26.03
C THR A 161 4.68 2.21 25.95
N GLU A 162 3.86 1.79 24.99
CA GLU A 162 2.48 2.25 24.85
C GLU A 162 1.53 1.16 25.31
N ILE A 163 0.55 1.53 26.14
CA ILE A 163 -0.47 0.61 26.67
C ILE A 163 -1.85 1.16 26.36
N LYS A 164 -2.60 0.45 25.51
CA LYS A 164 -4.01 0.75 25.22
C LYS A 164 -4.88 -0.23 25.99
N THR A 165 -5.42 0.26 27.11
CA THR A 165 -6.33 -0.51 27.99
C THR A 165 -7.66 -0.74 27.28
N ASP A 166 -8.19 -1.97 27.37
CA ASP A 166 -9.47 -2.37 26.78
C ASP A 166 -9.59 -1.99 25.29
N TYR A 167 -8.48 -2.03 24.57
CA TYR A 167 -8.36 -1.53 23.20
C TYR A 167 -9.09 -2.39 22.18
N ILE A 168 -9.08 -3.70 22.39
CA ILE A 168 -9.82 -4.65 21.57
C ILE A 168 -10.96 -5.24 22.40
N ASN A 169 -12.16 -5.31 21.84
CA ASN A 169 -13.30 -5.98 22.44
C ASN A 169 -13.75 -7.13 21.53
N ALA A 170 -13.20 -8.33 21.77
CA ALA A 170 -13.52 -9.49 20.97
C ALA A 170 -14.89 -10.07 21.37
N THR A 171 -15.72 -10.41 20.39
CA THR A 171 -17.08 -10.91 20.61
C THR A 171 -17.32 -12.22 19.86
N TYR A 172 -18.37 -12.95 20.22
CA TYR A 172 -18.97 -13.92 19.31
C TYR A 172 -20.10 -13.23 18.56
N TYR A 173 -20.41 -13.71 17.35
CA TYR A 173 -21.74 -13.48 16.80
C TYR A 173 -22.80 -13.90 17.82
N CYS A 174 -23.92 -13.20 17.82
CA CYS A 174 -25.03 -13.53 18.69
C CYS A 174 -25.45 -15.00 18.51
N SER A 175 -25.84 -15.64 19.63
CA SER A 175 -26.31 -17.03 19.60
C SER A 175 -27.58 -17.15 18.77
N ALA A 176 -27.66 -18.18 17.92
CA ALA A 176 -28.82 -18.47 17.09
C ALA A 176 -29.12 -19.97 17.09
N SER A 177 -30.39 -20.36 17.07
CA SER A 177 -30.80 -21.78 17.12
C SER A 177 -32.26 -21.96 16.77
N GLY A 178 -32.65 -23.14 16.30
CA GLY A 178 -34.02 -23.66 16.44
C GLY A 178 -34.28 -24.27 17.82
N ALA A 179 -35.53 -24.66 18.09
CA ALA A 179 -35.89 -25.39 19.32
C ALA A 179 -36.56 -26.76 19.07
N ALA A 180 -36.89 -27.10 17.82
CA ALA A 180 -37.59 -28.34 17.49
C ALA A 180 -37.16 -28.91 16.13
N ASN A 181 -36.87 -30.22 16.11
CA ASN A 181 -36.42 -30.99 14.94
C ASN A 181 -37.58 -31.34 14.00
N LEU A 182 -38.12 -30.34 13.29
CA LEU A 182 -39.16 -30.54 12.28
C LEU A 182 -38.79 -29.88 10.94
N LEU A 183 -38.34 -28.63 11.01
CA LEU A 183 -37.87 -27.82 9.88
C LEU A 183 -36.35 -27.73 9.93
N HIS A 184 -35.71 -27.84 8.77
CA HIS A 184 -34.25 -27.83 8.68
C HIS A 184 -33.82 -27.39 7.29
N ILE A 185 -32.61 -26.83 7.23
CA ILE A 185 -31.92 -26.53 5.99
C ILE A 185 -31.36 -27.86 5.49
N SER A 186 -31.70 -28.26 4.25
CA SER A 186 -31.18 -29.50 3.66
C SER A 186 -30.03 -29.25 2.71
N ASN A 187 -29.94 -28.05 2.14
CA ASN A 187 -28.83 -27.65 1.29
C ASN A 187 -28.64 -26.13 1.28
N VAL A 188 -27.38 -25.68 1.27
CA VAL A 188 -26.99 -24.29 0.93
C VAL A 188 -25.96 -24.36 -0.20
N GLU A 189 -26.23 -23.64 -1.29
CA GLU A 189 -25.35 -23.53 -2.44
C GLU A 189 -25.08 -22.05 -2.79
N ILE A 190 -23.81 -21.65 -2.75
CA ILE A 190 -23.32 -20.32 -3.13
C ILE A 190 -21.84 -20.41 -3.52
N GLY A 191 -21.50 -20.04 -4.75
CA GLY A 191 -20.12 -20.12 -5.24
C GLY A 191 -19.51 -21.52 -5.07
N ASP A 192 -18.43 -21.63 -4.27
CA ASP A 192 -17.76 -22.90 -3.97
C ASP A 192 -18.43 -23.71 -2.85
N ILE A 193 -19.37 -23.12 -2.12
CA ILE A 193 -20.15 -23.82 -1.08
C ILE A 193 -21.29 -24.57 -1.76
N ASN A 194 -21.33 -25.88 -1.57
CA ASN A 194 -22.50 -26.73 -1.85
C ASN A 194 -22.59 -27.78 -0.72
N ASN A 195 -23.37 -27.45 0.31
CA ASN A 195 -23.41 -28.18 1.56
C ASN A 195 -24.77 -28.80 1.81
N SER A 196 -24.89 -30.10 1.60
CA SER A 196 -26.06 -30.86 2.00
C SER A 196 -25.95 -31.31 3.46
N SER A 197 -26.92 -30.92 4.28
CA SER A 197 -26.95 -31.18 5.71
C SER A 197 -28.24 -31.91 6.12
N GLY A 198 -28.36 -32.22 7.41
CA GLY A 198 -29.54 -32.87 7.96
C GLY A 198 -29.90 -32.25 9.30
N GLN A 199 -31.14 -32.49 9.72
CA GLN A 199 -31.79 -31.85 10.88
C GLN A 199 -30.89 -31.64 12.11
N ASP A 200 -30.69 -30.38 12.48
CA ASP A 200 -30.27 -29.94 13.82
C ASP A 200 -30.95 -28.61 14.20
N TYR A 201 -30.55 -28.02 15.32
CA TYR A 201 -30.99 -26.71 15.76
C TYR A 201 -30.06 -25.59 15.28
N TYR A 202 -28.76 -25.84 15.35
CA TYR A 202 -27.70 -24.94 14.91
C TYR A 202 -26.52 -25.74 14.38
N ARG A 203 -25.96 -25.32 13.25
CA ARG A 203 -24.72 -25.86 12.70
C ARG A 203 -23.74 -24.76 12.34
N ASP A 204 -22.50 -24.96 12.79
CA ASP A 204 -21.37 -24.14 12.40
C ASP A 204 -20.63 -24.84 11.26
N TYR A 205 -20.76 -24.28 10.06
CA TYR A 205 -20.05 -24.68 8.86
C TYR A 205 -19.04 -23.61 8.39
N THR A 206 -18.52 -22.77 9.30
CA THR A 206 -17.51 -21.74 9.00
C THR A 206 -16.15 -22.30 8.52
N TYR A 207 -16.00 -23.63 8.46
CA TYR A 207 -14.87 -24.25 7.75
C TYR A 207 -15.10 -24.39 6.23
N LEU A 208 -16.32 -24.16 5.76
CA LEU A 208 -16.69 -24.04 4.35
C LEU A 208 -16.73 -22.56 3.97
N SER A 209 -16.11 -22.22 2.84
CA SER A 209 -16.00 -20.83 2.40
C SER A 209 -16.17 -20.69 0.90
N THR A 210 -16.62 -19.51 0.47
CA THR A 210 -16.55 -19.05 -0.93
C THR A 210 -16.01 -17.63 -0.99
N ASP A 211 -15.39 -17.29 -2.11
CA ASP A 211 -14.91 -15.94 -2.38
C ASP A 211 -16.00 -15.12 -3.08
N LEU A 212 -16.21 -13.89 -2.62
CA LEU A 212 -17.06 -12.89 -3.25
C LEU A 212 -16.24 -11.61 -3.47
N ILE A 213 -16.48 -10.92 -4.60
CA ILE A 213 -15.71 -9.71 -4.95
C ILE A 213 -16.53 -8.47 -4.58
N GLN A 214 -15.90 -7.44 -4.01
CA GLN A 214 -16.55 -6.15 -3.75
C GLN A 214 -17.23 -5.59 -5.02
N GLY A 215 -18.49 -5.20 -4.91
CA GLY A 215 -19.28 -4.68 -6.03
C GLY A 215 -19.72 -5.74 -7.05
N GLN A 216 -19.51 -7.04 -6.78
CA GLN A 216 -20.00 -8.11 -7.64
C GLN A 216 -21.53 -8.11 -7.66
N THR A 217 -22.11 -8.13 -8.86
CA THR A 217 -23.57 -8.15 -9.06
C THR A 217 -24.08 -9.54 -9.41
N ASP A 218 -25.38 -9.77 -9.21
CA ASP A 218 -26.10 -10.99 -9.58
C ASP A 218 -25.48 -12.28 -8.99
N VAL A 219 -25.03 -12.23 -7.74
CA VAL A 219 -24.57 -13.42 -7.01
C VAL A 219 -25.76 -14.31 -6.71
N GLU A 220 -25.69 -15.57 -7.14
CA GLU A 220 -26.73 -16.57 -6.92
C GLU A 220 -26.49 -17.35 -5.62
N ILE A 221 -27.53 -17.45 -4.80
CA ILE A 221 -27.59 -18.33 -3.63
C ILE A 221 -28.85 -19.20 -3.69
N ALA A 222 -28.69 -20.51 -3.49
CA ALA A 222 -29.79 -21.46 -3.42
C ALA A 222 -29.86 -22.14 -2.06
N VAL A 223 -31.05 -22.18 -1.47
CA VAL A 223 -31.32 -22.84 -0.18
C VAL A 223 -32.47 -23.82 -0.36
N GLU A 224 -32.29 -25.04 0.10
CA GLU A 224 -33.34 -26.07 0.14
C GLU A 224 -33.83 -26.30 1.57
N ASN A 225 -35.15 -26.39 1.73
CA ASN A 225 -35.78 -26.80 2.98
C ASN A 225 -36.07 -28.30 2.91
N GLY A 226 -35.58 -29.06 3.88
CA GLY A 226 -35.74 -30.52 3.84
C GLY A 226 -37.15 -31.01 4.16
N ASN A 227 -38.03 -30.16 4.71
CA ASN A 227 -39.46 -30.43 4.89
C ASN A 227 -40.28 -29.13 4.67
N PRO A 228 -40.48 -28.70 3.41
CA PRO A 228 -41.10 -27.40 3.13
C PRO A 228 -42.59 -27.38 3.46
N TYR A 229 -43.01 -26.33 4.16
CA TYR A 229 -44.40 -25.95 4.37
C TYR A 229 -44.60 -24.51 3.91
N GLY A 230 -45.76 -24.19 3.30
CA GLY A 230 -46.04 -22.84 2.80
C GLY A 230 -46.12 -21.73 3.87
N ASN A 231 -45.86 -22.01 5.16
CA ASN A 231 -45.72 -20.99 6.19
C ASN A 231 -44.27 -20.88 6.71
N ASP A 232 -43.32 -21.54 6.05
CA ASP A 232 -41.92 -21.46 6.42
C ASP A 232 -41.31 -20.16 5.87
N ASP A 233 -40.48 -19.53 6.69
CA ASP A 233 -39.79 -18.28 6.40
C ASP A 233 -38.28 -18.56 6.27
N LEU A 234 -37.59 -17.81 5.40
CA LEU A 234 -36.15 -17.90 5.17
C LEU A 234 -35.51 -16.51 5.34
N GLY A 235 -34.47 -16.45 6.16
CA GLY A 235 -33.61 -15.27 6.32
C GLY A 235 -32.16 -15.61 6.02
N ILE A 236 -31.47 -14.75 5.29
CA ILE A 236 -30.03 -14.87 5.03
C ILE A 236 -29.35 -13.52 5.29
N TRP A 237 -28.29 -13.55 6.10
CA TRP A 237 -27.52 -12.36 6.45
C TRP A 237 -26.04 -12.55 6.12
N ILE A 238 -25.36 -11.47 5.73
CA ILE A 238 -23.89 -11.42 5.61
C ILE A 238 -23.42 -10.16 6.33
N ASP A 239 -22.46 -10.32 7.24
CA ASP A 239 -21.82 -9.23 7.98
C ASP A 239 -20.82 -8.50 7.07
N TRP A 240 -21.27 -7.49 6.33
CA TRP A 240 -20.46 -6.85 5.28
C TRP A 240 -19.38 -5.94 5.85
N ASN A 241 -19.63 -5.35 7.02
CA ASN A 241 -18.74 -4.38 7.65
C ASN A 241 -17.80 -5.02 8.68
N GLN A 242 -17.91 -6.33 8.90
CA GLN A 242 -17.11 -7.13 9.82
C GLN A 242 -17.16 -6.60 11.27
N ASP A 243 -18.31 -6.07 11.70
CA ASP A 243 -18.48 -5.51 13.05
C ASP A 243 -18.99 -6.53 14.09
N GLY A 244 -19.32 -7.73 13.63
CA GLY A 244 -19.72 -8.85 14.46
C GLY A 244 -21.21 -8.91 14.78
N ASP A 245 -22.04 -8.12 14.10
CA ASP A 245 -23.47 -8.32 14.09
C ASP A 245 -24.06 -8.45 12.66
N PHE A 246 -25.39 -8.34 12.54
CA PHE A 246 -26.14 -8.59 11.29
C PHE A 246 -27.30 -7.58 11.14
N TYR A 247 -27.21 -6.45 11.85
CA TYR A 247 -28.29 -5.49 11.99
C TYR A 247 -28.11 -4.23 11.14
N ASP A 248 -27.03 -4.14 10.37
CA ASP A 248 -26.84 -3.02 9.47
C ASP A 248 -27.76 -3.10 8.27
N ALA A 249 -27.95 -1.93 7.65
CA ALA A 249 -28.60 -1.87 6.36
C ALA A 249 -27.76 -2.69 5.35
N GLU A 250 -28.44 -3.43 4.45
CA GLU A 250 -27.84 -4.26 3.40
C GLU A 250 -27.30 -5.63 3.85
N GLU A 251 -27.24 -5.92 5.15
CA GLU A 251 -26.75 -7.22 5.65
C GLU A 251 -27.78 -8.35 5.51
N ASN A 252 -29.07 -8.03 5.62
CA ASN A 252 -30.13 -8.99 5.31
C ASN A 252 -30.33 -9.07 3.79
N ILE A 253 -29.67 -10.04 3.16
CA ILE A 253 -29.67 -10.21 1.70
C ILE A 253 -30.90 -10.95 1.17
N VAL A 254 -31.53 -11.78 1.98
CA VAL A 254 -32.76 -12.52 1.61
C VAL A 254 -33.71 -12.57 2.80
N CYS A 255 -34.97 -12.19 2.56
CA CYS A 255 -36.02 -12.24 3.57
C CYS A 255 -37.34 -12.71 2.93
N GLU A 256 -37.56 -14.02 2.93
CA GLU A 256 -38.79 -14.65 2.43
C GLU A 256 -39.73 -15.05 3.57
N ILE A 257 -41.03 -14.87 3.37
CA ILE A 257 -42.05 -15.05 4.40
C ILE A 257 -43.20 -15.88 3.83
N ASN A 258 -43.56 -16.98 4.50
CA ASN A 258 -44.57 -17.94 4.07
C ASN A 258 -44.38 -18.43 2.63
N ASP A 259 -43.15 -18.81 2.27
CA ASP A 259 -42.80 -19.26 0.91
C ASP A 259 -41.90 -20.51 0.94
N GLU A 260 -42.31 -21.50 1.73
CA GLU A 260 -41.64 -22.81 1.83
C GLU A 260 -40.22 -22.79 2.43
N GLY A 261 -39.69 -21.61 2.78
CA GLY A 261 -38.37 -21.46 3.40
C GLY A 261 -37.22 -21.91 2.49
N GLN A 262 -37.40 -21.83 1.17
CA GLN A 262 -36.44 -22.31 0.18
C GLN A 262 -36.50 -21.47 -1.09
N GLY A 263 -35.46 -21.53 -1.93
CA GLY A 263 -35.46 -20.84 -3.22
C GLY A 263 -34.07 -20.58 -3.77
N THR A 264 -34.04 -19.90 -4.90
CA THR A 264 -32.83 -19.37 -5.53
C THR A 264 -32.97 -17.86 -5.66
N PHE A 265 -31.99 -17.13 -5.13
CA PHE A 265 -32.03 -15.68 -4.99
C PHE A 265 -30.80 -15.06 -5.63
N LEU A 266 -30.96 -13.83 -6.11
CA LEU A 266 -29.87 -13.00 -6.60
C LEU A 266 -29.67 -11.83 -5.65
N PHE A 267 -28.42 -11.51 -5.35
CA PHE A 267 -28.03 -10.34 -4.57
C PHE A 267 -26.74 -9.71 -5.10
N ASP A 268 -26.48 -8.48 -4.71
CA ASP A 268 -25.25 -7.75 -5.05
C ASP A 268 -24.37 -7.63 -3.80
N VAL A 269 -23.05 -7.75 -3.98
CA VAL A 269 -22.05 -7.51 -2.92
C VAL A 269 -21.82 -6.00 -2.81
N PRO A 270 -22.00 -5.37 -1.64
CA PRO A 270 -21.77 -3.94 -1.49
C PRO A 270 -20.34 -3.53 -1.86
N GLU A 271 -20.15 -2.40 -2.55
CA GLU A 271 -18.81 -1.84 -2.79
C GLU A 271 -18.11 -1.44 -1.48
N THR A 272 -18.88 -1.20 -0.42
CA THR A 272 -18.40 -0.84 0.92
C THR A 272 -18.07 -2.05 1.80
N ALA A 273 -18.30 -3.28 1.32
CA ALA A 273 -17.96 -4.49 2.09
C ALA A 273 -16.47 -4.48 2.44
N ILE A 274 -16.10 -4.74 3.69
CA ILE A 274 -14.70 -4.75 4.11
C ILE A 274 -14.04 -6.04 3.61
N SER A 275 -12.85 -5.92 3.03
CA SER A 275 -12.08 -7.06 2.55
C SER A 275 -11.62 -7.95 3.70
N GLY A 276 -11.53 -9.26 3.45
CA GLY A 276 -11.22 -10.25 4.49
C GLY A 276 -12.37 -11.24 4.72
N THR A 277 -12.34 -11.93 5.86
CA THR A 277 -13.27 -13.03 6.15
C THR A 277 -14.43 -12.57 7.03
N THR A 278 -15.66 -12.89 6.61
CA THR A 278 -16.88 -12.63 7.37
C THR A 278 -17.80 -13.84 7.41
N THR A 279 -18.90 -13.75 8.16
CA THR A 279 -19.89 -14.83 8.31
C THR A 279 -21.14 -14.54 7.51
N MET A 280 -21.63 -15.57 6.82
CA MET A 280 -23.00 -15.65 6.32
C MET A 280 -23.83 -16.53 7.26
N ARG A 281 -25.02 -16.08 7.62
CA ARG A 281 -25.99 -16.83 8.43
C ARG A 281 -27.24 -17.13 7.63
N VAL A 282 -27.64 -18.40 7.60
CA VAL A 282 -28.89 -18.88 6.99
C VAL A 282 -29.83 -19.36 8.09
N ARG A 283 -31.09 -18.91 8.08
CA ARG A 283 -32.12 -19.35 9.03
C ARG A 283 -33.38 -19.75 8.30
N ILE A 284 -33.90 -20.93 8.62
CA ILE A 284 -35.28 -21.31 8.34
C ILE A 284 -36.06 -21.30 9.66
N LYS A 285 -37.30 -20.81 9.65
CA LYS A 285 -38.22 -20.93 10.79
C LYS A 285 -39.66 -21.13 10.35
N TYR A 286 -40.52 -21.61 11.27
CA TYR A 286 -41.96 -21.71 11.04
C TYR A 286 -42.69 -20.42 11.40
N ASN A 287 -43.50 -19.91 10.46
CA ASN A 287 -44.64 -19.01 10.66
C ASN A 287 -44.32 -17.73 11.45
N GLY A 288 -44.08 -16.64 10.74
CA GLY A 288 -43.85 -15.32 11.29
C GLY A 288 -44.43 -14.19 10.44
N SER A 289 -44.30 -12.97 10.96
CA SER A 289 -44.53 -11.73 10.21
C SER A 289 -43.25 -11.21 9.54
N ASP A 290 -42.14 -11.91 9.69
CA ASP A 290 -40.78 -11.58 9.25
C ASP A 290 -40.00 -12.87 8.97
N CYS A 291 -38.87 -12.77 8.27
CA CYS A 291 -37.92 -13.86 8.02
C CYS A 291 -37.11 -14.31 9.26
N GLY A 292 -37.38 -13.71 10.43
CA GLY A 292 -36.69 -13.99 11.69
C GLY A 292 -35.64 -12.95 12.05
N ASP A 293 -35.24 -12.99 13.32
CA ASP A 293 -34.07 -12.26 13.83
C ASP A 293 -32.81 -13.10 13.55
N PRO A 294 -31.68 -12.52 13.11
CA PRO A 294 -30.42 -13.26 12.95
C PRO A 294 -29.96 -13.91 14.27
N CYS A 295 -30.43 -13.39 15.41
CA CYS A 295 -30.11 -13.85 16.75
C CYS A 295 -31.29 -14.59 17.41
N GLY A 296 -31.00 -15.20 18.56
CA GLY A 296 -31.98 -15.85 19.43
C GLY A 296 -32.49 -17.20 18.91
N THR A 297 -33.47 -17.75 19.63
CA THR A 297 -33.99 -19.10 19.36
C THR A 297 -35.39 -19.05 18.77
N SER A 298 -35.58 -19.64 17.59
CA SER A 298 -36.91 -19.85 16.99
C SER A 298 -37.60 -21.09 17.58
N THR A 299 -38.94 -21.11 17.61
CA THR A 299 -39.68 -22.27 18.15
C THR A 299 -39.51 -23.51 17.27
N TYR A 300 -39.49 -23.32 15.95
CA TYR A 300 -39.24 -24.35 14.94
C TYR A 300 -38.32 -23.76 13.89
N GLY A 301 -37.36 -24.54 13.40
CA GLY A 301 -36.37 -24.08 12.45
C GLY A 301 -34.98 -24.61 12.73
N GLU A 302 -34.04 -24.12 11.94
CA GLU A 302 -32.60 -24.37 12.05
C GLU A 302 -31.84 -23.10 11.63
N VAL A 303 -30.61 -22.98 12.11
CA VAL A 303 -29.67 -21.94 11.70
C VAL A 303 -28.35 -22.57 11.30
N GLU A 304 -27.77 -22.12 10.19
CA GLU A 304 -26.46 -22.55 9.72
C GLU A 304 -25.58 -21.33 9.44
N ASP A 305 -24.31 -21.38 9.87
CA ASP A 305 -23.32 -20.32 9.60
C ASP A 305 -22.22 -20.83 8.66
N TYR A 306 -21.79 -19.97 7.73
CA TYR A 306 -20.79 -20.23 6.69
C TYR A 306 -19.79 -19.06 6.59
N THR A 307 -18.61 -19.29 6.02
CA THR A 307 -17.62 -18.22 5.82
C THR A 307 -17.70 -17.63 4.41
N ILE A 308 -17.64 -16.30 4.32
CA ILE A 308 -17.50 -15.56 3.07
C ILE A 308 -16.16 -14.83 3.09
N ASN A 309 -15.36 -14.99 2.04
CA ASN A 309 -14.13 -14.22 1.86
C ASN A 309 -14.41 -13.06 0.90
N ILE A 310 -14.41 -11.84 1.41
CA ILE A 310 -14.53 -10.61 0.62
C ILE A 310 -13.18 -10.27 0.02
N ILE A 311 -13.09 -10.37 -1.30
CA ILE A 311 -11.91 -10.02 -2.07
C ILE A 311 -12.07 -8.59 -2.60
N GLU A 312 -11.04 -7.77 -2.40
CA GLU A 312 -11.00 -6.44 -2.98
C GLU A 312 -11.08 -6.50 -4.51
N ASN A 313 -11.85 -5.58 -5.09
CA ASN A 313 -11.90 -5.46 -6.53
C ASN A 313 -10.66 -4.70 -7.03
N HIS A 314 -9.81 -5.41 -7.78
CA HIS A 314 -8.56 -4.89 -8.31
C HIS A 314 -8.57 -4.88 -9.84
N ILE A 315 -8.25 -3.73 -10.43
CA ILE A 315 -7.83 -3.66 -11.83
C ILE A 315 -6.33 -3.96 -11.88
N ASN A 316 -5.99 -5.17 -12.32
CA ASN A 316 -4.60 -5.58 -12.54
C ASN A 316 -4.14 -5.22 -13.96
N LEU A 317 -3.14 -4.35 -14.09
CA LEU A 317 -2.67 -3.80 -15.36
C LEU A 317 -1.22 -4.16 -15.66
N ASN A 318 -0.99 -4.71 -16.84
CA ASN A 318 0.35 -4.90 -17.40
C ASN A 318 0.51 -4.03 -18.65
N ILE A 319 1.36 -3.00 -18.54
CA ILE A 319 1.45 -1.94 -19.54
C ILE A 319 2.87 -1.82 -20.08
N LYS A 320 2.98 -1.60 -21.39
CA LYS A 320 4.23 -1.31 -22.08
C LYS A 320 4.17 -0.02 -22.87
N VAL A 321 5.21 0.81 -22.75
CA VAL A 321 5.36 2.09 -23.46
C VAL A 321 6.84 2.42 -23.66
N PHE A 322 7.19 3.01 -24.81
CA PHE A 322 8.51 3.59 -25.05
C PHE A 322 8.43 5.12 -25.08
N LEU A 323 9.56 5.74 -24.77
CA LEU A 323 9.78 7.18 -24.83
C LEU A 323 10.75 7.49 -25.97
N GLU A 324 10.44 8.48 -26.81
CA GLU A 324 11.32 8.86 -27.91
C GLU A 324 12.71 9.29 -27.44
N GLY A 325 12.79 10.11 -26.38
CA GLY A 325 14.03 10.71 -25.90
C GLY A 325 15.16 9.70 -25.62
N PRO A 326 14.97 8.77 -24.68
CA PRO A 326 15.99 7.78 -24.33
C PRO A 326 16.09 6.60 -25.31
N PHE A 327 15.25 6.50 -26.34
CA PHE A 327 15.23 5.32 -27.19
C PHE A 327 16.45 5.24 -28.12
N ASN A 328 17.20 4.14 -28.04
CA ASN A 328 18.47 3.93 -28.75
C ASN A 328 18.36 2.99 -29.98
N GLY A 329 17.13 2.72 -30.44
CA GLY A 329 16.85 1.83 -31.57
C GLY A 329 16.44 0.41 -31.18
N SER A 330 16.68 0.00 -29.93
CA SER A 330 16.29 -1.33 -29.43
C SER A 330 15.65 -1.30 -28.04
N ALA A 331 16.15 -0.43 -27.16
CA ALA A 331 15.68 -0.21 -25.80
C ALA A 331 15.78 1.28 -25.47
N MET A 332 15.47 1.65 -24.23
CA MET A 332 15.72 2.99 -23.70
C MET A 332 17.00 3.04 -22.87
N ASP A 333 17.71 4.15 -22.94
CA ASP A 333 18.86 4.41 -22.10
C ASP A 333 18.42 4.76 -20.67
N ALA A 334 18.86 3.97 -19.69
CA ALA A 334 18.60 4.19 -18.26
C ALA A 334 19.64 5.15 -17.63
N SER A 335 20.10 6.16 -18.37
CA SER A 335 21.19 7.06 -17.96
C SER A 335 20.85 7.87 -16.70
N LEU A 336 19.56 8.09 -16.43
CA LEU A 336 19.09 8.82 -15.25
C LEU A 336 19.08 7.96 -13.98
N ASN A 337 19.23 6.63 -14.05
CA ASN A 337 18.99 5.72 -12.93
C ASN A 337 19.67 6.15 -11.62
N SER A 338 20.95 6.57 -11.68
CA SER A 338 21.71 6.99 -10.49
C SER A 338 21.30 8.35 -9.90
N ILE A 339 20.46 9.11 -10.60
CA ILE A 339 20.03 10.46 -10.22
C ILE A 339 18.50 10.61 -10.16
N LEU A 340 17.74 9.52 -10.34
CA LEU A 340 16.29 9.53 -10.17
C LEU A 340 15.95 9.86 -8.70
N PRO A 341 14.89 10.65 -8.47
CA PRO A 341 14.38 10.83 -7.12
C PRO A 341 13.86 9.50 -6.58
N LEU A 342 14.07 9.27 -5.29
CA LEU A 342 13.55 8.08 -4.59
C LEU A 342 12.06 8.20 -4.22
N SER A 343 11.47 9.38 -4.37
CA SER A 343 10.03 9.63 -4.24
C SER A 343 9.46 10.06 -5.58
N GLN A 344 8.20 9.73 -5.83
CA GLN A 344 7.51 10.08 -7.07
C GLN A 344 7.50 11.61 -7.31
N PRO A 345 7.73 12.10 -8.56
CA PRO A 345 7.89 13.52 -8.87
C PRO A 345 6.60 14.25 -9.30
N PHE A 346 5.45 13.56 -9.32
CA PHE A 346 4.16 14.05 -9.84
C PHE A 346 3.29 14.76 -8.77
N ASN A 347 3.79 14.97 -7.55
CA ASN A 347 3.08 15.72 -6.51
C ASN A 347 3.04 17.25 -6.73
N THR A 348 3.69 17.75 -7.78
CA THR A 348 3.67 19.16 -8.18
C THR A 348 2.75 19.43 -9.37
N VAL A 349 2.50 20.70 -9.65
CA VAL A 349 1.86 21.16 -10.89
C VAL A 349 2.64 20.61 -12.11
N PRO A 350 1.95 20.17 -13.18
CA PRO A 350 0.50 20.18 -13.38
C PRO A 350 -0.26 18.96 -12.84
N TRP A 351 0.43 17.88 -12.44
CA TRP A 351 -0.22 16.60 -12.11
C TRP A 351 -0.93 16.61 -10.75
N ASN A 352 -0.35 17.31 -9.76
CA ASN A 352 -0.85 17.39 -8.39
C ASN A 352 -1.32 16.03 -7.86
N TYR A 353 -0.50 15.00 -8.10
CA TYR A 353 -0.82 13.63 -7.73
C TYR A 353 -0.52 13.43 -6.23
N PRO A 354 -1.53 13.10 -5.40
CA PRO A 354 -1.37 13.03 -3.95
C PRO A 354 -0.70 11.73 -3.47
N GLY A 355 -0.33 10.81 -4.37
CA GLY A 355 0.31 9.56 -3.99
C GLY A 355 1.64 9.77 -3.27
N ILE A 356 1.99 8.80 -2.44
CA ILE A 356 3.14 8.85 -1.53
C ILE A 356 4.24 7.84 -1.90
N GLU A 357 4.17 7.28 -3.12
CA GLU A 357 5.08 6.25 -3.61
C GLU A 357 6.53 6.72 -3.48
N SER A 358 7.31 5.93 -2.73
CA SER A 358 8.73 6.16 -2.50
C SER A 358 9.43 4.84 -2.21
N VAL A 359 10.73 4.82 -2.48
CA VAL A 359 11.59 3.65 -2.27
C VAL A 359 12.84 4.06 -1.50
N THR A 360 13.46 3.13 -0.79
CA THR A 360 14.77 3.37 -0.16
C THR A 360 15.92 3.17 -1.15
N ALA A 361 15.69 2.40 -2.22
CA ALA A 361 16.56 2.20 -3.36
C ALA A 361 15.72 1.80 -4.59
N LEU A 362 16.19 2.10 -5.79
CA LEU A 362 15.52 1.67 -7.02
C LEU A 362 15.52 0.14 -7.13
N PRO A 363 14.43 -0.47 -7.63
CA PRO A 363 14.30 -1.94 -7.69
C PRO A 363 15.27 -2.59 -8.69
N SER A 364 15.82 -1.82 -9.64
CA SER A 364 16.83 -2.31 -10.57
C SER A 364 17.61 -1.17 -11.25
N ASN A 365 18.72 -1.54 -11.91
CA ASN A 365 19.55 -0.62 -12.69
C ASN A 365 19.01 -0.30 -14.10
N ASN A 366 17.88 -0.91 -14.48
CA ASN A 366 17.28 -0.74 -15.80
C ASN A 366 16.08 0.22 -15.79
N ILE A 367 15.79 0.84 -14.64
CA ILE A 367 14.78 1.90 -14.52
C ILE A 367 15.26 3.13 -15.27
N VAL A 368 14.45 3.58 -16.22
CA VAL A 368 14.65 4.76 -17.06
C VAL A 368 14.15 6.01 -16.35
N ASP A 369 12.91 5.98 -15.87
CA ASP A 369 12.27 7.13 -15.22
C ASP A 369 11.02 6.72 -14.43
N TRP A 370 10.46 7.68 -13.69
CA TRP A 370 9.11 7.64 -13.15
C TRP A 370 8.06 7.94 -14.23
N VAL A 371 6.91 7.27 -14.14
CA VAL A 371 5.71 7.52 -14.93
C VAL A 371 4.50 7.58 -14.01
N LEU A 372 3.46 8.31 -14.40
CA LEU A 372 2.18 8.34 -13.69
C LEU A 372 1.12 7.71 -14.59
N ILE A 373 0.48 6.68 -14.06
CA ILE A 373 -0.58 5.93 -14.74
C ILE A 373 -1.91 6.46 -14.24
N GLY A 374 -2.83 6.73 -15.15
CA GLY A 374 -4.22 7.02 -14.85
C GLY A 374 -5.14 6.01 -15.49
N VAL A 375 -6.16 5.56 -14.77
CA VAL A 375 -7.22 4.70 -15.30
C VAL A 375 -8.54 5.49 -15.36
N ARG A 376 -9.29 5.30 -16.44
CA ARG A 376 -10.54 6.00 -16.73
C ARG A 376 -11.62 4.99 -17.12
N ASP A 377 -12.83 5.19 -16.63
CA ASP A 377 -14.02 4.43 -17.04
C ASP A 377 -14.90 5.26 -17.97
N SER A 378 -15.03 4.85 -19.23
CA SER A 378 -15.87 5.59 -20.18
C SER A 378 -16.45 4.72 -21.28
N TYR A 379 -17.58 5.14 -21.83
CA TYR A 379 -18.22 4.46 -22.96
C TYR A 379 -17.45 4.64 -24.28
N SER A 380 -16.60 5.67 -24.41
CA SER A 380 -15.72 5.84 -25.57
C SER A 380 -14.51 6.70 -25.25
N VAL A 381 -13.41 6.49 -25.98
CA VAL A 381 -12.13 7.17 -25.71
C VAL A 381 -12.21 8.70 -25.75
N ASN A 382 -13.07 9.28 -26.58
CA ASN A 382 -13.25 10.74 -26.66
C ASN A 382 -14.02 11.33 -25.46
N HIS A 383 -14.66 10.50 -24.64
CA HIS A 383 -15.33 10.89 -23.39
C HIS A 383 -14.59 10.41 -22.15
N ALA A 384 -13.49 9.68 -22.31
CA ALA A 384 -12.58 9.35 -21.23
C ALA A 384 -11.80 10.62 -20.86
N THR A 385 -12.43 11.60 -20.21
CA THR A 385 -11.84 12.87 -19.74
C THR A 385 -11.27 12.75 -18.33
N SER A 386 -10.69 13.82 -17.79
CA SER A 386 -10.21 13.84 -16.41
C SER A 386 -11.31 13.56 -15.37
N ALA A 387 -12.57 13.83 -15.69
CA ALA A 387 -13.74 13.57 -14.84
C ALA A 387 -14.12 12.08 -14.74
N THR A 388 -13.71 11.26 -15.70
CA THR A 388 -13.97 9.80 -15.73
C THR A 388 -12.90 8.97 -15.04
N ARG A 389 -11.98 9.63 -14.33
CA ARG A 389 -10.82 8.99 -13.72
C ARG A 389 -11.22 8.25 -12.46
N ILE A 390 -10.93 6.95 -12.45
CA ILE A 390 -11.22 6.03 -11.33
C ILE A 390 -9.98 5.69 -10.50
N GLY A 391 -8.77 5.99 -10.99
CA GLY A 391 -7.53 5.66 -10.28
C GLY A 391 -6.28 6.30 -10.88
N ARG A 392 -5.24 6.44 -10.04
CA ARG A 392 -3.89 6.88 -10.44
C ARG A 392 -2.82 6.24 -9.56
N GLN A 393 -1.70 5.89 -10.16
CA GLN A 393 -0.54 5.30 -9.48
C GLN A 393 0.75 5.78 -10.15
N ALA A 394 1.71 6.25 -9.36
CA ALA A 394 3.07 6.48 -9.84
C ALA A 394 3.86 5.17 -9.86
N ALA A 395 4.63 4.96 -10.91
CA ALA A 395 5.33 3.70 -11.14
C ALA A 395 6.65 3.93 -11.88
N PHE A 396 7.46 2.88 -12.03
CA PHE A 396 8.71 2.94 -12.75
C PHE A 396 8.57 2.44 -14.19
N LEU A 397 9.31 3.08 -15.10
CA LEU A 397 9.46 2.64 -16.47
C LEU A 397 10.82 1.96 -16.66
N ARG A 398 10.82 0.71 -17.12
CA ARG A 398 12.04 -0.04 -17.46
C ARG A 398 12.52 0.23 -18.88
N ASN A 399 13.80 -0.04 -19.12
CA ASN A 399 14.43 0.16 -20.44
C ASN A 399 13.83 -0.65 -21.59
N ASP A 400 13.19 -1.77 -21.29
CA ASP A 400 12.46 -2.60 -22.25
C ASP A 400 11.05 -2.07 -22.54
N GLY A 401 10.65 -0.96 -21.92
CA GLY A 401 9.34 -0.32 -22.03
C GLY A 401 8.30 -0.83 -21.04
N GLN A 402 8.61 -1.86 -20.23
CA GLN A 402 7.68 -2.37 -19.24
C GLN A 402 7.48 -1.35 -18.12
N ILE A 403 6.22 -1.06 -17.79
CA ILE A 403 5.88 -0.34 -16.57
C ILE A 403 5.81 -1.36 -15.42
N VAL A 404 6.42 -1.02 -14.29
CA VAL A 404 6.48 -1.83 -13.08
C VAL A 404 6.14 -1.00 -11.85
N ASP A 405 5.59 -1.62 -10.81
CA ASP A 405 5.37 -0.99 -9.50
C ASP A 405 6.69 -0.59 -8.82
N ILE A 406 6.61 -0.07 -7.60
CA ILE A 406 7.79 0.42 -6.87
C ILE A 406 8.73 -0.72 -6.43
N GLU A 407 8.22 -1.95 -6.32
CA GLU A 407 8.97 -3.18 -6.05
C GLU A 407 9.56 -3.82 -7.32
N GLY A 408 9.14 -3.37 -8.51
CA GLY A 408 9.61 -3.86 -9.80
C GLY A 408 8.75 -4.97 -10.43
N ASN A 409 7.54 -5.22 -9.91
CA ASN A 409 6.58 -6.16 -10.49
C ASN A 409 5.87 -5.55 -11.70
N PRO A 410 5.64 -6.31 -12.78
CA PRO A 410 5.06 -5.80 -14.03
C PRO A 410 3.52 -5.66 -14.03
N VAL A 411 2.87 -5.91 -12.89
CA VAL A 411 1.42 -5.82 -12.72
C VAL A 411 1.13 -4.71 -11.72
N LEU A 412 0.54 -3.62 -12.20
CA LEU A 412 0.03 -2.55 -11.35
C LEU A 412 -1.35 -2.92 -10.85
N ASN A 413 -1.66 -2.58 -9.61
CA ASN A 413 -2.92 -2.90 -8.97
C ASN A 413 -3.65 -1.61 -8.58
N PHE A 414 -4.88 -1.46 -9.07
CA PHE A 414 -5.77 -0.35 -8.70
C PHE A 414 -7.00 -0.90 -7.98
N THR A 415 -7.19 -0.53 -6.71
CA THR A 415 -8.39 -0.85 -5.92
C THR A 415 -9.57 0.00 -6.38
N THR A 416 -10.23 -0.45 -7.44
CA THR A 416 -11.37 0.22 -8.07
C THR A 416 -12.08 -0.74 -9.04
N SER A 417 -13.27 -0.36 -9.49
CA SER A 417 -14.09 -1.06 -10.47
C SER A 417 -14.39 -0.15 -11.67
N PHE A 418 -14.92 -0.73 -12.75
CA PHE A 418 -15.40 0.04 -13.89
C PHE A 418 -16.61 -0.66 -14.53
N GLU A 419 -17.54 0.11 -15.07
CA GLU A 419 -18.78 -0.42 -15.67
C GLU A 419 -18.73 -0.41 -17.21
N ASN A 420 -17.99 0.54 -17.79
CA ASN A 420 -17.97 0.76 -19.23
C ASN A 420 -16.69 0.17 -19.85
N ASN A 421 -15.86 0.99 -20.50
CA ASN A 421 -14.57 0.57 -21.02
C ASN A 421 -13.46 1.21 -20.19
N LEU A 422 -12.52 0.38 -19.78
CA LEU A 422 -11.28 0.83 -19.16
C LEU A 422 -10.39 1.51 -20.20
N TYR A 423 -9.92 2.71 -19.92
CA TYR A 423 -8.87 3.40 -20.67
C TYR A 423 -7.68 3.72 -19.77
N VAL A 424 -6.47 3.57 -20.32
CA VAL A 424 -5.21 3.78 -19.60
C VAL A 424 -4.53 5.02 -20.16
N VAL A 425 -4.11 5.93 -19.28
CA VAL A 425 -3.35 7.13 -19.61
C VAL A 425 -1.96 7.04 -19.02
N ILE A 426 -0.93 7.33 -19.80
CA ILE A 426 0.45 7.41 -19.33
C ILE A 426 0.89 8.86 -19.38
N TYR A 427 1.26 9.39 -18.22
CA TYR A 427 1.90 10.68 -18.04
C TYR A 427 3.38 10.48 -17.72
N GLN A 428 4.19 11.38 -18.26
CA GLN A 428 5.61 11.45 -17.97
C GLN A 428 6.02 12.92 -17.98
N ARG A 429 7.04 13.29 -17.19
CA ARG A 429 7.36 14.69 -16.86
C ARG A 429 7.74 15.60 -18.03
N ASN A 430 8.28 15.04 -19.12
CA ASN A 430 8.84 15.79 -20.26
C ASN A 430 8.35 15.26 -21.62
N HIS A 431 7.36 14.36 -21.62
CA HIS A 431 6.72 13.80 -22.81
C HIS A 431 5.23 14.20 -22.89
N ILE A 432 4.68 14.20 -24.10
CA ILE A 432 3.23 14.34 -24.30
C ILE A 432 2.55 13.06 -23.80
N PRO A 433 1.53 13.14 -22.94
CA PRO A 433 0.85 11.96 -22.44
C PRO A 433 0.10 11.22 -23.55
N VAL A 434 -0.09 9.91 -23.37
CA VAL A 434 -0.84 9.04 -24.30
C VAL A 434 -2.00 8.38 -23.56
N ILE A 435 -3.10 8.13 -24.26
CA ILE A 435 -4.24 7.34 -23.78
C ILE A 435 -4.50 6.18 -24.72
N SER A 436 -4.87 5.02 -24.18
CA SER A 436 -5.20 3.84 -24.96
C SER A 436 -6.31 4.15 -25.97
N ALA A 437 -6.14 3.73 -27.23
CA ALA A 437 -7.17 3.93 -28.25
C ALA A 437 -8.40 3.04 -28.07
N THR A 438 -8.21 1.91 -27.37
CA THR A 438 -9.20 0.89 -27.08
C THR A 438 -9.05 0.44 -25.64
N SER A 439 -10.03 -0.32 -25.14
CA SER A 439 -9.87 -0.96 -23.85
C SER A 439 -8.73 -2.00 -23.87
N PRO A 440 -7.95 -2.13 -22.78
CA PRO A 440 -7.01 -3.22 -22.60
C PRO A 440 -7.68 -4.60 -22.72
N ILE A 441 -6.90 -5.58 -23.17
CA ILE A 441 -7.40 -6.95 -23.35
C ILE A 441 -7.15 -7.72 -22.05
N GLN A 442 -8.19 -8.30 -21.47
CA GLN A 442 -8.08 -9.12 -20.26
C GLN A 442 -7.70 -10.56 -20.60
N SER A 443 -6.76 -11.12 -19.84
CA SER A 443 -6.42 -12.55 -19.84
C SER A 443 -6.01 -12.95 -18.43
N GLU A 444 -6.60 -14.02 -17.89
CA GLU A 444 -6.27 -14.53 -16.54
C GLU A 444 -6.36 -13.44 -15.45
N GLY A 445 -7.36 -12.57 -15.53
CA GLY A 445 -7.56 -11.48 -14.56
C GLY A 445 -6.66 -10.25 -14.74
N ILE A 446 -5.74 -10.25 -15.71
CA ILE A 446 -4.81 -9.14 -15.99
C ILE A 446 -5.19 -8.46 -17.30
N TYR A 447 -5.28 -7.13 -17.28
CA TYR A 447 -5.49 -6.27 -18.42
C TYR A 447 -4.16 -5.89 -19.07
N PHE A 448 -3.96 -6.26 -20.34
CA PHE A 448 -2.73 -6.00 -21.07
C PHE A 448 -2.90 -4.84 -22.06
N TYR A 449 -1.94 -3.90 -22.03
CA TYR A 449 -1.86 -2.86 -23.05
C TYR A 449 -0.42 -2.54 -23.47
N ASN A 450 -0.18 -2.47 -24.77
CA ASN A 450 1.11 -2.11 -25.33
C ASN A 450 0.94 -0.91 -26.25
N PHE A 451 1.40 0.26 -25.83
CA PHE A 451 1.39 1.49 -26.62
C PHE A 451 2.38 1.47 -27.79
N SER A 452 3.31 0.53 -27.77
CA SER A 452 4.51 0.56 -28.59
C SER A 452 4.51 -0.37 -29.80
N ASN A 453 3.44 -1.12 -30.03
CA ASN A 453 3.36 -2.10 -31.13
C ASN A 453 2.43 -1.70 -32.28
N GLY A 454 2.05 -0.43 -32.38
CA GLY A 454 1.27 0.07 -33.51
C GLY A 454 0.78 1.51 -33.33
N ALA A 455 0.55 2.20 -34.44
CA ALA A 455 0.01 3.56 -34.45
C ALA A 455 -1.37 3.63 -33.80
N GLU A 456 -2.16 2.57 -33.95
CA GLU A 456 -3.54 2.46 -33.48
C GLU A 456 -3.66 2.23 -31.97
N LYS A 457 -2.54 2.19 -31.24
CA LYS A 457 -2.53 1.93 -29.79
C LYS A 457 -2.66 3.20 -28.96
N SER A 458 -2.31 4.36 -29.51
CA SER A 458 -2.65 5.63 -28.88
C SER A 458 -3.87 6.24 -29.55
N TYR A 459 -4.78 6.80 -28.77
CA TYR A 459 -5.79 7.68 -29.34
C TYR A 459 -5.10 8.86 -30.05
N GLY A 460 -5.66 9.26 -31.20
CA GLY A 460 -4.99 10.17 -32.15
C GLY A 460 -4.11 9.48 -33.19
N GLY A 461 -3.87 8.16 -33.06
CA GLY A 461 -3.12 7.38 -34.04
C GLY A 461 -1.68 7.90 -34.18
N ILE A 462 -1.25 8.09 -35.44
CA ILE A 462 0.04 8.70 -35.79
C ILE A 462 0.27 10.12 -35.24
N ASN A 463 -0.79 10.77 -34.75
CA ASN A 463 -0.69 12.09 -34.13
C ASN A 463 -0.71 12.03 -32.60
N GLY A 464 -1.15 10.91 -32.01
CA GLY A 464 -1.15 10.70 -30.56
C GLY A 464 0.22 10.31 -30.02
N HIS A 465 1.01 9.58 -30.82
CA HIS A 465 2.37 9.17 -30.50
C HIS A 465 3.21 9.00 -31.79
N LYS A 466 4.49 8.60 -31.67
CA LYS A 466 5.47 8.63 -32.76
C LYS A 466 6.04 7.25 -33.07
N GLU A 467 6.27 6.94 -34.35
CA GLU A 467 7.15 5.83 -34.73
C GLU A 467 8.62 6.24 -34.48
N ILE A 468 9.26 5.58 -33.52
CA ILE A 468 10.64 5.88 -33.05
C ILE A 468 11.65 4.83 -33.51
N GLY A 469 11.16 3.72 -34.07
CA GLY A 469 11.90 2.67 -34.75
C GLY A 469 10.95 1.89 -35.64
N THR A 470 11.44 1.04 -36.55
CA THR A 470 10.57 0.29 -37.46
C THR A 470 9.54 -0.55 -36.69
N GLY A 471 8.26 -0.16 -36.76
CA GLY A 471 7.18 -0.82 -36.03
C GLY A 471 7.15 -0.56 -34.52
N ILE A 472 8.03 0.32 -34.01
CA ILE A 472 8.12 0.66 -32.59
C ILE A 472 7.61 2.08 -32.40
N TRP A 473 6.61 2.22 -31.52
CA TRP A 473 5.95 3.48 -31.22
C TRP A 473 6.26 3.96 -29.80
N GLY A 474 6.36 5.27 -29.61
CA GLY A 474 6.62 5.87 -28.32
C GLY A 474 6.08 7.29 -28.17
N MET A 475 6.04 7.76 -26.93
CA MET A 475 5.54 9.08 -26.56
C MET A 475 6.42 10.17 -27.19
N PHE A 476 5.80 11.26 -27.66
CA PHE A 476 6.54 12.42 -28.15
C PHE A 476 7.29 13.09 -26.99
N THR A 477 8.58 13.33 -27.16
CA THR A 477 9.35 14.12 -26.19
C THR A 477 9.24 15.62 -26.44
N GLY A 478 9.62 16.44 -25.46
CA GLY A 478 9.75 17.90 -25.59
C GLY A 478 8.75 18.73 -24.79
N ASN A 479 7.79 18.08 -24.10
CA ASN A 479 6.76 18.72 -23.27
C ASN A 479 7.31 19.00 -21.86
N SER A 480 8.41 19.73 -21.78
CA SER A 480 9.17 19.94 -20.54
C SER A 480 8.41 20.70 -19.45
N ASN A 481 7.42 21.53 -19.82
CA ASN A 481 6.60 22.27 -18.86
C ASN A 481 5.30 21.55 -18.45
N GLY A 482 5.03 20.38 -19.05
CA GLY A 482 3.85 19.58 -18.76
C GLY A 482 2.51 20.18 -19.23
N ASP A 483 2.51 21.19 -20.10
CA ASP A 483 1.27 21.83 -20.59
C ASP A 483 0.54 21.05 -21.71
N ASN A 484 1.06 19.87 -22.04
CA ASN A 484 0.57 18.93 -23.04
C ASN A 484 0.80 19.39 -24.50
N ILE A 485 1.63 20.40 -24.74
CA ILE A 485 1.91 20.93 -26.08
C ILE A 485 3.39 21.29 -26.22
N VAL A 486 4.10 20.66 -27.16
CA VAL A 486 5.50 21.00 -27.44
C VAL A 486 5.56 22.31 -28.23
N ASN A 487 5.95 23.40 -27.57
CA ASN A 487 5.97 24.74 -28.14
C ASN A 487 7.15 25.59 -27.61
N ASP A 488 7.18 26.88 -27.94
CA ASP A 488 8.30 27.75 -27.52
C ASP A 488 8.35 28.00 -26.01
N ALA A 489 7.25 27.79 -25.27
CA ALA A 489 7.21 27.90 -23.82
C ALA A 489 8.10 26.85 -23.14
N ASP A 490 8.10 25.60 -23.60
CA ASP A 490 9.02 24.55 -23.13
C ASP A 490 10.47 25.01 -23.14
N LYS A 491 10.88 25.51 -24.31
CA LYS A 491 12.23 26.01 -24.51
C LYS A 491 12.51 27.25 -23.67
N ASN A 492 11.58 28.20 -23.66
CA ASN A 492 11.82 29.52 -23.07
C ASN A 492 11.77 29.52 -21.54
N ILE A 493 10.99 28.62 -20.94
CA ILE A 493 10.84 28.52 -19.50
C ILE A 493 11.89 27.55 -18.94
N ASN A 494 12.01 26.36 -19.53
CA ASN A 494 12.78 25.27 -18.93
C ASN A 494 14.17 25.16 -19.56
N TRP A 495 14.28 24.97 -20.88
CA TRP A 495 15.58 24.76 -21.52
C TRP A 495 16.52 25.98 -21.36
N MET A 496 16.03 27.20 -21.52
CA MET A 496 16.87 28.40 -21.36
C MET A 496 17.41 28.58 -19.93
N SER A 497 16.71 28.09 -18.91
CA SER A 497 17.14 28.19 -17.51
C SER A 497 18.04 27.03 -17.07
N GLU A 498 17.93 25.88 -17.75
CA GLU A 498 18.65 24.65 -17.37
C GLU A 498 19.82 24.30 -18.32
N VAL A 499 19.98 24.97 -19.47
CA VAL A 499 21.03 24.64 -20.44
C VAL A 499 22.43 24.68 -19.81
N GLY A 500 23.18 23.58 -20.00
CA GLY A 500 24.52 23.37 -19.44
C GLY A 500 24.53 22.74 -18.05
N LEU A 501 23.37 22.54 -17.42
CA LEU A 501 23.26 21.83 -16.16
C LEU A 501 23.22 20.31 -16.35
N SER A 502 23.48 19.58 -15.27
CA SER A 502 23.34 18.13 -15.20
C SER A 502 22.47 17.76 -14.01
N GLY A 503 21.70 16.68 -14.13
CA GLY A 503 20.78 16.23 -13.08
C GLY A 503 19.43 15.78 -13.65
N TYR A 504 18.49 15.55 -12.74
CA TYR A 504 17.12 15.20 -13.08
C TYR A 504 16.33 16.47 -13.46
N LEU A 505 16.48 16.89 -14.72
CA LEU A 505 16.04 18.20 -15.22
C LEU A 505 14.86 18.08 -16.17
N SER A 506 13.94 19.05 -16.13
CA SER A 506 12.72 19.02 -16.95
C SER A 506 13.01 19.17 -18.45
N SER A 507 14.06 19.91 -18.80
CA SER A 507 14.49 20.14 -20.19
C SER A 507 15.46 19.08 -20.74
N ASP A 508 15.90 18.13 -19.92
CA ASP A 508 16.63 16.93 -20.34
C ASP A 508 15.64 15.94 -20.96
N VAL A 509 15.21 16.26 -22.18
CA VAL A 509 14.15 15.58 -22.94
C VAL A 509 14.67 14.36 -23.69
N ASN A 510 16.00 14.22 -23.85
CA ASN A 510 16.63 12.98 -24.31
C ASN A 510 17.01 12.04 -23.14
N MET A 511 16.92 12.50 -21.90
CA MET A 511 17.18 11.74 -20.67
C MET A 511 18.62 11.24 -20.55
N ASP A 512 19.60 12.03 -21.00
CA ASP A 512 21.02 11.69 -20.90
C ASP A 512 21.70 12.24 -19.63
N GLY A 513 20.92 12.89 -18.76
CA GLY A 513 21.36 13.51 -17.51
C GLY A 513 21.88 14.94 -17.70
N LYS A 514 21.76 15.53 -18.90
CA LYS A 514 22.30 16.87 -19.21
C LYS A 514 21.38 17.65 -20.14
N SER A 515 20.93 18.82 -19.69
CA SER A 515 20.24 19.76 -20.58
C SER A 515 21.24 20.46 -21.51
N ASN A 516 21.16 20.20 -22.81
CA ASN A 516 22.12 20.74 -23.77
C ASN A 516 21.50 20.97 -25.17
N ASN A 517 22.33 21.24 -26.19
CA ASN A 517 21.82 21.52 -27.53
C ASN A 517 21.21 20.29 -28.23
N LYS A 518 21.53 19.07 -27.79
CA LYS A 518 20.88 17.85 -28.30
C LYS A 518 19.42 17.82 -27.93
N ASP A 519 19.07 18.09 -26.66
CA ASP A 519 17.69 18.21 -26.19
C ASP A 519 16.87 19.16 -27.06
N LYS A 520 17.43 20.34 -27.35
CA LYS A 520 16.75 21.34 -28.16
C LYS A 520 16.67 20.94 -29.63
N ASN A 521 17.80 20.59 -30.26
CA ASN A 521 17.89 20.49 -31.71
C ASN A 521 17.46 19.11 -32.24
N GLU A 522 17.72 18.06 -31.48
CA GLU A 522 17.51 16.66 -31.89
C GLU A 522 16.22 16.08 -31.31
N SER A 523 15.73 16.58 -30.16
CA SER A 523 14.53 16.05 -29.48
C SER A 523 13.32 17.01 -29.51
N TRP A 524 13.47 18.23 -29.00
CA TRP A 524 12.37 19.21 -28.92
C TRP A 524 11.98 19.77 -30.30
N LEU A 525 12.94 20.23 -31.10
CA LEU A 525 12.67 20.91 -32.37
C LEU A 525 11.88 20.05 -33.38
N PRO A 526 12.17 18.74 -33.55
CA PRO A 526 11.39 17.87 -34.44
C PRO A 526 9.92 17.69 -34.01
N ASN A 527 9.62 17.86 -32.72
CA ASN A 527 8.29 17.68 -32.15
C ASN A 527 7.53 18.99 -31.92
N ARG A 528 8.13 20.14 -32.26
CA ARG A 528 7.48 21.44 -32.11
C ARG A 528 6.14 21.49 -32.87
N GLY A 529 5.07 21.85 -32.15
CA GLY A 529 3.71 21.92 -32.64
C GLY A 529 2.89 20.65 -32.40
N LYS A 530 3.45 19.62 -31.77
CA LYS A 530 2.70 18.44 -31.31
C LYS A 530 1.95 18.73 -30.01
N SER A 531 0.77 18.17 -29.87
CA SER A 531 -0.09 18.32 -28.69
C SER A 531 -0.72 16.99 -28.31
N SER A 532 -1.11 16.86 -27.05
CA SER A 532 -1.82 15.69 -26.52
C SER A 532 -3.16 15.46 -27.24
N PHE A 533 -3.51 14.18 -27.36
CA PHE A 533 -4.84 13.72 -27.75
C PHE A 533 -5.63 13.17 -26.55
N VAL A 534 -5.01 13.09 -25.36
CA VAL A 534 -5.70 12.71 -24.12
C VAL A 534 -6.82 13.72 -23.88
N PRO A 535 -8.09 13.29 -23.78
CA PRO A 535 -9.19 14.21 -23.48
C PRO A 535 -9.03 14.77 -22.07
N ASP A 536 -9.26 16.07 -21.90
CA ASP A 536 -9.22 16.76 -20.61
C ASP A 536 -10.60 16.95 -20.01
#